data_AF-A0A4Y9QLL7-F1
#
_entry.id   AF-A0A4Y9QLL7-F1
#
_cell.length_a   1.000
_cell.length_b   1.000
_cell.length_c   1.000
_cell.angle_alpha   90.00
_cell.angle_beta   90.00
_cell.angle_gamma   90.00
#
_symmetry.space_group_name_H-M   'P 1'
#
loop_
_entity.id
_entity.type
_entity.pdbx_description
1 polymer ?
#
loop_
_entity_poly.entity_id
_entity_poly.type
_entity_poly.pdbx_seq_one_letter_code
_entity_poly.pdbx_strand_id
1 'polypeptide(L)'
;MENEDDLIKGFFKDLIRQDESLSIPEFPETKVKSFPWWIPTGIAASFILGAFLLFQRPEVPEAPADVIIISLQENENHEQEILIEEKAYIDIWESSTSSLLTEF
;
A
#
# COMPACT_ATOMS: atom_id res chain seq x y z
N MET A 1 -51.83 -40.33 56.11
CA MET A 1 -51.62 -39.39 54.99
C MET A 1 -50.15 -39.07 55.01
N GLU A 2 -49.39 -39.67 54.11
CA GLU A 2 -47.98 -39.30 53.90
C GLU A 2 -47.99 -37.85 53.39
N ASN A 3 -47.27 -36.94 54.06
CA ASN A 3 -47.27 -35.54 53.65
C ASN A 3 -46.56 -35.42 52.31
N GLU A 4 -47.07 -34.57 51.41
CA GLU A 4 -46.49 -34.33 50.08
C GLU A 4 -44.99 -33.98 50.18
N ASP A 5 -44.60 -33.30 51.26
CA ASP A 5 -43.20 -32.97 51.58
C ASP A 5 -42.28 -34.18 51.74
N ASP A 6 -42.79 -35.30 52.27
CA ASP A 6 -41.98 -36.51 52.50
C ASP A 6 -41.78 -37.30 51.19
N LEU A 7 -42.79 -37.29 50.32
CA LEU A 7 -42.71 -37.84 48.96
C LEU A 7 -41.72 -37.05 48.10
N ILE A 8 -41.76 -35.72 48.18
CA ILE A 8 -40.85 -34.84 47.45
C ILE A 8 -39.41 -35.05 47.92
N LYS A 9 -39.17 -35.15 49.23
CA LYS A 9 -37.83 -35.44 49.78
C LYS A 9 -37.30 -36.80 49.33
N GLY A 10 -38.17 -37.83 49.28
CA GLY A 10 -37.82 -39.15 48.76
C GLY A 10 -37.38 -39.09 47.30
N PHE A 11 -38.17 -38.40 46.46
CA PHE A 11 -37.87 -38.21 45.04
C PHE A 11 -36.51 -37.54 44.80
N PHE A 12 -36.22 -36.43 45.50
CA PHE A 12 -34.92 -35.75 45.34
C PHE A 12 -33.75 -36.58 45.85
N LYS A 13 -33.93 -37.36 46.92
CA LYS A 13 -32.88 -38.23 47.45
C LYS A 13 -32.51 -39.32 46.44
N ASP A 14 -33.50 -39.90 45.77
CA ASP A 14 -33.26 -40.94 44.77
C ASP A 14 -32.61 -40.36 43.50
N LEU A 15 -33.00 -39.14 43.12
CA LEU A 15 -32.39 -38.41 42.00
C LEU A 15 -30.91 -38.10 42.25
N ILE A 16 -30.58 -37.59 43.44
CA ILE A 16 -29.19 -37.31 43.85
C ILE A 16 -28.35 -38.60 43.83
N ARG A 17 -28.90 -39.71 44.34
CA ARG A 17 -28.20 -41.00 44.35
C ARG A 17 -27.88 -41.51 42.93
N GLN A 18 -28.74 -41.23 41.97
CA GLN A 18 -28.49 -41.57 40.56
C GLN A 18 -27.41 -40.67 39.96
N ASP A 19 -27.45 -39.37 40.24
CA ASP A 19 -26.48 -38.39 39.74
C ASP A 19 -25.06 -38.67 40.28
N GLU A 20 -24.92 -39.06 41.55
CA GLU A 20 -23.62 -39.44 42.15
C GLU A 20 -22.95 -40.63 41.46
N SER A 21 -23.72 -41.50 40.80
CA SER A 21 -23.19 -42.66 40.08
C SER A 21 -22.70 -42.33 38.67
N LEU A 22 -23.00 -41.13 38.16
CA LEU A 22 -22.59 -40.69 36.84
C LEU A 22 -21.20 -40.04 36.92
N SER A 23 -20.26 -40.55 36.13
CA SER A 23 -18.97 -39.88 35.94
C SER A 23 -19.16 -38.61 35.12
N ILE A 24 -18.77 -37.46 35.65
CA ILE A 24 -18.74 -36.20 34.92
C ILE A 24 -17.68 -36.31 33.81
N PRO A 25 -18.03 -36.15 32.53
CA PRO A 25 -17.05 -36.20 31.45
C PRO A 25 -16.12 -34.98 31.54
N GLU A 26 -14.82 -35.21 31.31
CA GLU A 26 -13.85 -34.11 31.22
C GLU A 26 -14.16 -33.23 30.00
N PHE A 27 -14.10 -31.92 30.20
CA PHE A 27 -14.25 -30.97 29.11
C PHE A 27 -13.02 -31.04 28.19
N PRO A 28 -13.18 -31.15 26.86
CA PRO A 28 -12.04 -31.26 25.96
C PRO A 28 -11.23 -29.95 25.96
N GLU A 29 -10.01 -30.00 26.45
CA GLU A 29 -9.06 -28.88 26.37
C GLU A 29 -8.66 -28.64 24.91
N THR A 30 -8.97 -27.45 24.38
CA THR A 30 -8.50 -27.04 23.06
C THR A 30 -7.05 -26.57 23.16
N LYS A 31 -6.12 -27.31 22.56
CA LYS A 31 -4.72 -26.88 22.43
C LYS A 31 -4.63 -25.77 21.39
N VAL A 32 -4.69 -24.51 21.82
CA VAL A 32 -4.30 -23.37 20.98
C VAL A 32 -2.80 -23.47 20.70
N LYS A 33 -2.45 -23.93 19.49
CA LYS A 33 -1.07 -23.98 19.02
C LYS A 33 -0.55 -22.55 18.87
N SER A 34 0.60 -22.23 19.46
CA SER A 34 1.21 -20.91 19.32
C SER A 34 1.45 -20.62 17.83
N PHE A 35 0.87 -19.55 17.32
CA PHE A 35 1.12 -19.11 15.96
C PHE A 35 2.57 -18.58 15.85
N PRO A 36 3.40 -19.07 14.92
CA PRO A 36 4.77 -18.61 14.80
C PRO A 36 4.79 -17.14 14.33
N TRP A 37 5.33 -16.26 15.18
CA TRP A 37 5.39 -14.81 14.94
C TRP A 37 6.20 -14.40 13.70
N TRP A 38 6.92 -15.34 13.07
CA TRP A 38 7.68 -15.07 11.84
C TRP A 38 6.82 -14.91 10.59
N ILE A 39 5.58 -15.42 10.58
CA ILE A 39 4.69 -15.27 9.41
C ILE A 39 4.32 -13.79 9.19
N PRO A 40 3.83 -13.04 10.19
CA PRO A 40 3.60 -11.60 10.07
C PRO A 40 4.85 -10.82 9.67
N THR A 41 6.01 -11.19 10.22
CA THR A 41 7.29 -10.50 9.93
C THR A 41 7.72 -10.69 8.47
N GLY A 42 7.58 -11.90 7.93
CA GLY A 42 7.90 -12.18 6.52
C GLY A 42 7.03 -11.38 5.56
N ILE A 43 5.72 -11.28 5.85
CA ILE A 43 4.77 -10.52 5.03
C ILE A 43 5.15 -9.04 4.99
N ALA A 44 5.46 -8.43 6.14
CA ALA A 44 5.86 -7.03 6.21
C ALA A 44 7.13 -6.74 5.40
N ALA A 45 8.15 -7.61 5.48
CA ALA A 45 9.38 -7.48 4.72
C ALA A 45 9.14 -7.54 3.21
N SER A 46 8.26 -8.44 2.75
CA SER A 46 7.89 -8.54 1.33
C SER A 46 7.19 -7.28 0.82
N PHE A 47 6.29 -6.69 1.62
CA PHE A 47 5.63 -5.43 1.24
C PHE A 47 6.60 -4.26 1.15
N ILE A 48 7.54 -4.14 2.09
CA ILE A 48 8.56 -3.08 2.07
C ILE A 48 9.45 -3.21 0.84
N LEU A 49 9.92 -4.42 0.53
CA LEU A 49 10.76 -4.67 -0.64
C LEU A 49 10.00 -4.38 -1.94
N GLY A 50 8.75 -4.83 -2.04
CA GLY A 50 7.90 -4.57 -3.20
C GLY A 50 7.63 -3.07 -3.40
N ALA A 51 7.37 -2.34 -2.31
CA ALA A 51 7.18 -0.89 -2.36
C ALA A 51 8.47 -0.18 -2.79
N PHE A 52 9.64 -0.59 -2.29
CA PHE A 52 10.91 0.00 -2.67
C PHE A 52 11.21 -0.14 -4.18
N LEU A 53 10.87 -1.29 -4.78
CA LEU A 53 11.09 -1.53 -6.21
C LEU A 53 10.08 -0.77 -7.09
N LEU A 54 8.83 -0.63 -6.66
CA LEU A 54 7.76 0.00 -7.45
C LEU A 54 7.73 1.52 -7.32
N PHE A 55 8.09 2.06 -6.15
CA PHE A 55 8.03 3.49 -5.86
C PHE A 55 9.42 4.15 -5.91
N GLN A 56 10.21 3.82 -6.93
CA GLN A 56 11.41 4.59 -7.22
C GLN A 56 10.98 5.98 -7.70
N ARG A 57 11.45 7.02 -7.01
CA ARG A 57 11.28 8.40 -7.48
C ARG A 57 11.97 8.48 -8.84
N PRO A 58 11.26 8.84 -9.93
CA PRO A 58 11.94 9.09 -11.18
C PRO A 58 12.99 10.18 -10.94
N GLU A 59 14.23 9.93 -11.36
CA GLU A 59 15.25 10.97 -11.39
C GLU A 59 14.68 12.12 -12.22
N VAL A 60 14.41 13.25 -11.57
CA VAL A 60 14.04 14.46 -12.28
C VAL A 60 15.31 14.89 -13.02
N PRO A 61 15.30 14.93 -14.36
CA PRO A 61 16.45 15.43 -15.09
C PRO A 61 16.73 16.84 -14.58
N GLU A 62 17.97 17.13 -14.18
CA GLU A 62 18.34 18.51 -13.89
C GLU A 62 18.13 19.31 -15.18
N ALA A 63 17.31 20.36 -15.08
CA ALA A 63 17.09 21.25 -16.22
C ALA A 63 18.45 21.85 -16.60
N PRO A 64 18.84 21.81 -17.88
CA PRO A 64 20.08 22.45 -18.31
C PRO A 64 20.01 23.93 -17.95
N ALA A 65 21.04 24.47 -17.32
CA ALA A 65 21.07 25.88 -16.92
C ALA A 65 21.00 26.80 -18.15
N ASP A 66 21.66 26.38 -19.23
CA ASP A 66 21.87 27.16 -20.44
C ASP A 66 21.40 26.39 -21.68
N VAL A 67 20.78 27.11 -22.61
CA VAL A 67 20.27 26.58 -23.89
C VAL A 67 20.89 27.38 -25.02
N ILE A 68 21.37 26.66 -26.05
CA ILE A 68 21.87 27.24 -27.29
C ILE A 68 20.73 27.29 -28.31
N ILE A 69 20.35 28.48 -28.74
CA ILE A 69 19.35 28.71 -29.78
C ILE A 69 20.07 29.01 -31.09
N ILE A 70 19.77 28.24 -32.14
CA ILE A 70 20.29 28.45 -33.49
C ILE A 70 19.11 28.83 -34.38
N SER A 71 19.08 30.07 -34.86
CA SER A 71 18.04 30.58 -35.75
C SER A 71 18.61 30.98 -37.11
N LEU A 72 17.79 30.87 -38.15
CA LEU A 72 18.10 31.35 -39.50
C LEU A 72 17.26 32.60 -39.74
N GLN A 73 17.91 33.75 -39.96
CA GLN A 73 17.24 35.03 -40.18
C GLN A 73 17.65 35.60 -41.54
N GLU A 74 16.70 36.20 -42.26
CA GLU A 74 16.98 36.94 -43.48
C GLU A 74 17.34 38.40 -43.13
N ASN A 75 18.45 38.90 -43.66
CA ASN A 75 18.92 40.26 -43.42
C ASN A 75 18.26 41.26 -44.39
N GLU A 76 18.52 42.56 -44.20
CA GLU A 76 17.95 43.64 -45.04
C GLU A 76 18.33 43.52 -46.53
N ASN A 77 19.38 42.74 -46.84
CA ASN A 77 19.88 42.50 -48.19
C ASN A 77 19.33 41.19 -48.81
N HIS A 78 18.35 40.54 -48.18
CA HIS A 78 17.78 39.25 -48.60
C HIS A 78 18.78 38.08 -48.58
N GLU A 79 19.78 38.16 -47.71
CA GLU A 79 20.73 37.07 -47.48
C GLU A 79 20.38 36.35 -46.17
N GLN A 80 20.59 35.03 -46.15
CA GLN A 80 20.34 34.21 -44.96
C GLN A 80 21.54 34.22 -44.03
N GLU A 81 21.33 34.55 -42.76
CA GLU A 81 22.33 34.55 -41.71
C GLU A 81 21.93 33.59 -40.58
N ILE A 82 22.92 32.89 -40.01
CA ILE A 82 22.73 32.01 -38.85
C ILE A 82 23.06 32.79 -37.59
N LEU A 83 22.09 32.95 -36.70
CA LEU A 83 22.26 33.56 -35.39
C LEU A 83 22.35 32.48 -34.32
N ILE A 84 23.34 32.59 -33.44
CA ILE A 84 23.57 31.66 -32.33
C ILE A 84 23.49 32.47 -31.04
N GLU A 85 22.52 32.14 -30.18
CA GLU A 85 22.29 32.81 -28.91
C GLU A 85 22.38 31.81 -27.75
N GLU A 86 23.05 32.20 -26.67
CA GLU A 86 23.08 31.46 -25.40
C GLU A 86 22.09 32.13 -24.44
N LYS A 87 21.06 31.40 -24.00
CA LYS A 87 20.04 31.91 -23.07
C LYS A 87 19.87 30.96 -21.90
N ALA A 88 19.58 31.51 -20.72
CA ALA A 88 19.23 30.67 -19.58
C ALA A 88 17.90 29.96 -19.84
N TYR A 89 17.76 28.71 -19.40
CA TYR A 89 16.53 27.92 -19.61
C TYR A 89 15.27 28.60 -19.05
N ILE A 90 15.40 29.36 -17.96
CA ILE A 90 14.31 30.12 -17.33
C ILE A 90 13.78 31.27 -18.20
N ASP A 91 14.60 31.77 -19.13
CA ASP A 91 14.24 32.89 -20.00
C ASP A 91 13.47 32.42 -21.26
N ILE A 92 13.35 31.10 -21.45
CA ILE A 92 12.64 30.48 -22.58
C ILE A 92 11.31 29.93 -22.06
N TRP A 93 10.29 30.78 -21.98
CA TRP A 93 8.93 30.39 -21.54
C TRP A 93 8.08 29.73 -22.64
N GLU A 94 8.54 29.73 -23.88
CA GLU A 94 7.82 29.27 -25.06
C GLU A 94 8.60 28.18 -25.80
N SER A 95 7.88 27.17 -26.31
CA SER A 95 8.49 26.01 -26.97
C SER A 95 9.28 26.43 -28.21
N SER A 96 10.53 25.97 -28.33
CA SER A 96 11.39 26.20 -29.51
C SER A 96 10.78 25.68 -30.82
N THR A 97 9.77 24.80 -30.74
CA THR A 97 9.02 24.30 -31.89
C THR A 97 7.96 25.25 -32.43
N SER A 98 7.64 26.36 -31.75
CA SER A 98 6.66 27.34 -32.27
C SER A 98 7.10 27.95 -33.60
N SER A 99 8.40 28.13 -33.82
CA SER A 99 8.94 28.62 -35.09
C SER A 99 8.86 27.60 -36.23
N LEU A 100 8.66 26.30 -35.94
CA LEU A 100 8.51 25.24 -36.94
C LEU A 100 7.06 25.02 -37.37
N LEU A 101 6.08 25.59 -36.65
CA LEU A 101 4.65 25.44 -36.94
C LEU A 101 4.10 26.52 -37.88
N THR A 102 4.94 27.41 -38.41
CA THR A 102 4.54 28.29 -39.52
C THR A 102 4.68 27.53 -40.84
N GLU A 103 3.87 26.48 -41.02
CA GLU A 103 3.60 25.92 -42.33
C GLU A 103 2.37 26.63 -42.92
N PHE A 104 2.61 27.30 -44.06
CA PHE A 104 1.69 27.97 -45.00
C PHE A 104 1.32 29.43 -44.75
#